data_AF-A0A9D7J3U4-F1
#
_entry.id   AF-A0A9D7J3U4-F1
#
_cell.length_a   1.000
_cell.length_b   1.000
_cell.length_c   1.000
_cell.angle_alpha   90.00
_cell.angle_beta   90.00
_cell.angle_gamma   90.00
#
_symmetry.space_group_name_H-M   'P 1'
#
loop_
_entity.id
_entity.type
_entity.pdbx_description
1 polymer ?
#
loop_
_entity_poly.entity_id
_entity_poly.type
_entity_poly.pdbx_seq_one_letter_code
_entity_poly.pdbx_strand_id
1 'polypeptide(L)'
;MNLSGVNTGPLRAGDRVTLTDGKGRRKSIVLRDGATWHTTKGAVSHDDLIGGPEGVTVTSVGGAQYLAFRPLMSEFMVSMPRDAAVIYPKDAAQILMWTDIFPGARVLEAGVGSGALSLALLRAIGPEGRLHSYERRQQFADVAAKNVETFIGGEHPAWTLTVGDLVEAIEDEPIDRAILDMLAPWECIDAVAERMVAGGVLTCYVATATQLGRVADTFRAHGGFTEPHLTETTVRDWHAEGLAIRPGHGTSGHTGFLAIARRLAPGQLAPMRKRRPSPGAYGPDYNGPRPRNIPEELGGATRSES
;
A
#
# COMPACT_ATOMS: atom_id res chain seq x y z
N MET A 1 -21.22 -2.03 13.67
CA MET A 1 -21.03 -1.13 12.51
C MET A 1 -20.46 -1.94 11.36
N ASN A 2 -20.88 -1.69 10.12
CA ASN A 2 -20.22 -2.30 8.96
C ASN A 2 -18.99 -1.44 8.62
N LEU A 3 -17.80 -1.94 8.94
CA LEU A 3 -16.53 -1.22 8.75
C LEU A 3 -15.77 -1.69 7.50
N SER A 4 -16.41 -2.52 6.67
CA SER A 4 -15.78 -3.04 5.45
C SER A 4 -15.71 -2.01 4.32
N GLY A 5 -16.49 -0.92 4.40
CA GLY A 5 -16.74 0.01 3.29
C GLY A 5 -17.57 -0.59 2.15
N VAL A 6 -18.18 -1.75 2.35
CA VAL A 6 -19.02 -2.42 1.36
C VAL A 6 -20.44 -2.52 1.88
N ASN A 7 -21.38 -1.93 1.14
CA ASN A 7 -22.81 -2.09 1.36
C ASN A 7 -23.33 -3.27 0.52
N THR A 8 -24.27 -4.05 1.06
CA THR A 8 -24.89 -5.19 0.37
C THR A 8 -26.41 -5.02 0.26
N GLY A 9 -27.01 -5.75 -0.69
CA GLY A 9 -28.44 -5.66 -0.97
C GLY A 9 -28.76 -4.54 -1.98
N PRO A 10 -30.01 -4.09 -2.04
CA PRO A 10 -30.43 -3.06 -3.00
C PRO A 10 -29.57 -1.79 -2.90
N LEU A 11 -29.34 -1.14 -4.03
CA LEU A 11 -28.68 0.15 -4.14
C LEU A 11 -29.49 1.21 -3.40
N ARG A 12 -28.80 2.13 -2.71
CA ARG A 12 -29.43 3.18 -1.90
C ARG A 12 -28.79 4.54 -2.19
N ALA A 13 -29.49 5.61 -1.86
CA ALA A 13 -28.85 6.93 -1.78
C ALA A 13 -27.63 6.87 -0.84
N GLY A 14 -26.54 7.54 -1.23
CA GLY A 14 -25.24 7.47 -0.57
C GLY A 14 -24.31 6.38 -1.09
N ASP A 15 -24.83 5.34 -1.76
CA ASP A 15 -23.96 4.32 -2.36
C ASP A 15 -23.12 4.90 -3.49
N ARG A 16 -21.84 4.54 -3.50
CA ARG A 16 -20.97 4.77 -4.66
C ARG A 16 -21.16 3.64 -5.66
N VAL A 17 -21.42 4.00 -6.92
CA VAL A 17 -21.62 3.07 -8.03
C VAL A 17 -20.69 3.42 -9.18
N THR A 18 -20.03 2.41 -9.75
CA THR A 18 -19.27 2.50 -10.99
C THR A 18 -20.14 2.04 -12.15
N LEU A 19 -20.30 2.94 -13.12
CA LEU A 19 -21.02 2.72 -14.36
C LEU A 19 -20.01 2.41 -15.46
N THR A 20 -20.17 1.26 -16.11
CA THR A 20 -19.29 0.76 -17.17
C THR A 20 -20.04 0.69 -18.49
N ASP A 21 -19.53 1.34 -19.54
CA ASP A 21 -20.16 1.29 -20.86
C ASP A 21 -19.71 0.07 -21.70
N GLY A 22 -20.32 -0.12 -22.88
CA GLY A 22 -19.96 -1.21 -23.80
C GLY A 22 -18.54 -1.16 -24.37
N LYS A 23 -17.76 -0.10 -24.11
CA LYS A 23 -16.32 -0.03 -24.43
C LYS A 23 -15.43 -0.30 -23.22
N GLY A 24 -16.02 -0.65 -22.08
CA GLY A 24 -15.31 -0.87 -20.82
C GLY A 24 -14.89 0.42 -20.11
N ARG A 25 -15.35 1.60 -20.55
CA ARG A 25 -15.02 2.88 -19.88
C ARG A 25 -15.84 2.99 -18.61
N ARG A 26 -15.17 3.35 -17.51
CA ARG A 26 -15.73 3.36 -16.16
C ARG A 26 -15.87 4.79 -15.64
N LYS A 27 -16.99 5.08 -14.99
CA LYS A 27 -17.20 6.32 -14.24
C LYS A 27 -17.91 6.02 -12.93
N SER A 28 -17.36 6.50 -11.82
CA SER A 28 -18.00 6.36 -10.51
C SER A 28 -18.81 7.60 -10.13
N ILE A 29 -19.98 7.38 -9.55
CA ILE A 29 -20.91 8.39 -9.04
C ILE A 29 -21.35 8.01 -7.63
N VAL A 30 -21.90 8.97 -6.88
CA VAL A 30 -22.57 8.73 -5.60
C VAL A 30 -24.07 8.94 -5.83
N LEU A 31 -24.87 7.90 -5.55
CA LEU A 31 -26.32 7.94 -5.70
C LEU A 31 -26.94 8.95 -4.73
N ARG A 32 -27.95 9.66 -5.20
CA ARG A 32 -28.68 10.70 -4.47
C ARG A 32 -30.09 10.75 -5.03
N ASP A 33 -31.10 10.79 -4.17
CA ASP A 33 -32.50 10.85 -4.60
C ASP A 33 -32.77 12.05 -5.51
N GLY A 34 -33.48 11.84 -6.61
CA GLY A 34 -33.84 12.88 -7.59
C GLY A 34 -32.66 13.45 -8.40
N ALA A 35 -31.44 12.96 -8.18
CA ALA A 35 -30.27 13.46 -8.90
C ALA A 35 -30.08 12.75 -10.25
N THR A 36 -29.37 13.42 -11.14
CA THR A 36 -29.09 12.95 -12.50
C THR A 36 -27.59 12.95 -12.77
N TRP A 37 -27.09 11.85 -13.35
CA TRP A 37 -25.73 11.79 -13.88
C TRP A 37 -25.72 12.13 -15.37
N HIS A 38 -24.89 13.11 -15.75
CA HIS A 38 -24.76 13.55 -17.14
C HIS A 38 -23.53 12.95 -17.82
N THR A 39 -23.74 12.44 -19.03
CA THR A 39 -22.69 11.90 -19.89
C THR A 39 -22.73 12.56 -21.28
N THR A 40 -21.71 12.30 -22.09
CA THR A 40 -21.71 12.69 -23.51
C THR A 40 -22.77 11.96 -24.35
N LYS A 41 -23.45 10.95 -23.77
CA LYS A 41 -24.52 10.16 -24.40
C LYS A 41 -25.88 10.38 -23.71
N GLY A 42 -26.05 11.49 -23.02
CA GLY A 42 -27.29 11.84 -22.33
C GLY A 42 -27.26 11.55 -20.83
N ALA A 43 -28.38 11.83 -20.19
CA ALA A 43 -28.58 11.73 -18.74
C ALA A 43 -29.04 10.32 -18.32
N VAL A 44 -28.69 9.93 -17.09
CA VAL A 44 -29.20 8.74 -16.37
C VAL A 44 -29.73 9.21 -15.01
N SER A 45 -30.98 8.88 -14.68
CA SER A 45 -31.54 9.19 -13.36
C SER A 45 -30.93 8.28 -12.30
N HIS A 46 -30.60 8.82 -11.13
CA HIS A 46 -30.16 8.00 -10.01
C HIS A 46 -31.29 7.14 -9.46
N ASP A 47 -32.54 7.61 -9.57
CA ASP A 47 -33.73 6.89 -9.10
C ASP A 47 -33.98 5.60 -9.90
N ASP A 48 -33.45 5.51 -11.13
CA ASP A 48 -33.49 4.26 -11.93
C ASP A 48 -32.59 3.16 -11.34
N LEU A 49 -31.65 3.52 -10.45
CA LEU A 49 -30.72 2.61 -9.78
C LEU A 49 -31.16 2.34 -8.33
N ILE A 50 -31.60 3.38 -7.61
CA ILE A 50 -31.95 3.29 -6.19
C ILE A 50 -33.13 2.30 -5.99
N GLY A 51 -33.00 1.43 -5.01
CA GLY A 51 -33.96 0.35 -4.72
C GLY A 51 -33.76 -0.91 -5.58
N GLY A 52 -32.99 -0.83 -6.67
CA GLY A 52 -32.65 -1.97 -7.53
C GLY A 52 -31.43 -2.77 -7.05
N PRO A 53 -31.15 -3.94 -7.63
CA PRO A 53 -29.95 -4.73 -7.30
C PRO A 53 -28.67 -4.17 -7.98
N GLU A 54 -27.51 -4.66 -7.55
CA GLU A 54 -26.25 -4.49 -8.32
C GLU A 54 -26.25 -5.35 -9.59
N GLY A 55 -25.41 -5.00 -10.56
CA GLY A 55 -25.28 -5.71 -11.82
C GLY A 55 -26.40 -5.44 -12.82
N VAL A 56 -27.14 -4.34 -12.63
CA VAL A 56 -28.17 -3.88 -13.57
C VAL A 56 -27.58 -3.02 -14.67
N THR A 57 -28.22 -3.06 -15.84
CA THR A 57 -27.91 -2.17 -16.96
C THR A 57 -28.94 -1.03 -16.99
N VAL A 58 -28.46 0.20 -16.94
CA VAL A 58 -29.28 1.41 -17.14
C VAL A 58 -29.01 2.01 -18.50
N THR A 59 -30.02 2.65 -19.09
CA THR A 59 -29.93 3.26 -20.42
C THR A 59 -30.07 4.77 -20.29
N SER A 60 -29.12 5.52 -20.83
CA SER A 60 -29.23 6.98 -20.87
C SER A 60 -30.34 7.44 -21.82
N VAL A 61 -30.79 8.68 -21.67
CA VAL A 61 -31.76 9.31 -22.61
C VAL A 61 -31.28 9.25 -24.07
N GLY A 62 -29.95 9.27 -24.31
CA GLY A 62 -29.37 9.12 -25.64
C GLY A 62 -29.15 7.68 -26.10
N GLY A 63 -29.71 6.69 -25.40
CA GLY A 63 -29.70 5.27 -25.78
C GLY A 63 -28.43 4.49 -25.43
N ALA A 64 -27.47 5.07 -24.69
CA ALA A 64 -26.26 4.36 -24.30
C ALA A 64 -26.50 3.53 -23.03
N GLN A 65 -26.00 2.29 -23.03
CA GLN A 65 -26.14 1.37 -21.90
C GLN A 65 -24.92 1.42 -20.98
N TYR A 66 -25.19 1.32 -19.67
CA TYR A 66 -24.19 1.32 -18.61
C TYR A 66 -24.50 0.24 -17.58
N LEU A 67 -23.52 -0.63 -17.30
CA LEU A 67 -23.59 -1.65 -16.26
C LEU A 67 -23.16 -1.06 -14.91
N ALA A 68 -23.98 -1.24 -13.88
CA ALA A 68 -23.81 -0.62 -12.57
C ALA A 68 -23.37 -1.63 -11.49
N PHE A 69 -22.25 -1.35 -10.82
CA PHE A 69 -21.78 -2.09 -9.64
C PHE A 69 -21.24 -1.14 -8.58
N ARG A 70 -21.34 -1.50 -7.30
CA ARG A 70 -20.50 -0.89 -6.26
C ARG A 70 -19.04 -1.24 -6.56
N PRO A 71 -18.11 -0.27 -6.50
CA PRO A 71 -16.71 -0.54 -6.78
C PRO A 71 -16.13 -1.50 -5.74
N LEU A 72 -15.31 -2.45 -6.20
CA LEU A 72 -14.44 -3.19 -5.31
C LEU A 72 -13.39 -2.25 -4.69
N MET A 73 -12.86 -2.62 -3.52
CA MET A 73 -11.80 -1.83 -2.87
C MET A 73 -10.59 -1.65 -3.80
N SER A 74 -10.19 -2.69 -4.51
CA SER A 74 -9.08 -2.63 -5.47
C SER A 74 -9.34 -1.63 -6.62
N GLU A 75 -10.59 -1.48 -7.05
CA GLU A 75 -10.98 -0.51 -8.07
C GLU A 75 -11.02 0.91 -7.49
N PHE A 76 -11.51 1.06 -6.26
CA PHE A 76 -11.48 2.34 -5.57
C PHE A 76 -10.03 2.80 -5.32
N MET A 77 -9.15 1.89 -4.94
CA MET A 77 -7.75 2.19 -4.63
C MET A 77 -7.02 2.91 -5.77
N VAL A 78 -7.31 2.52 -7.01
CA VAL A 78 -6.66 3.11 -8.20
C VAL A 78 -7.41 4.30 -8.81
N SER A 79 -8.68 4.50 -8.43
CA SER A 79 -9.54 5.57 -8.98
C SER A 79 -9.80 6.72 -8.02
N MET A 80 -9.39 6.60 -6.75
CA MET A 80 -9.53 7.65 -5.76
C MET A 80 -8.76 8.93 -6.15
N PRO A 81 -9.24 10.12 -5.73
CA PRO A 81 -8.47 11.35 -5.81
C PRO A 81 -7.10 11.18 -5.16
N ARG A 82 -6.03 11.59 -5.85
CA ARG A 82 -4.66 11.42 -5.37
C ARG A 82 -3.73 12.51 -5.91
N ASP A 83 -2.93 13.06 -5.00
CA ASP A 83 -1.81 13.96 -5.30
C ASP A 83 -0.45 13.25 -5.26
N ALA A 84 -0.45 11.99 -4.78
CA ALA A 84 0.71 11.12 -4.71
C ALA A 84 0.49 9.81 -5.49
N ALA A 85 1.58 9.07 -5.72
CA ALA A 85 1.46 7.69 -6.14
C ALA A 85 0.80 6.87 -5.02
N VAL A 86 -0.03 5.90 -5.41
CA VAL A 86 -0.68 4.97 -4.47
C VAL A 86 0.00 3.60 -4.57
N ILE A 87 -0.01 2.87 -3.47
CA ILE A 87 0.26 1.43 -3.49
C ILE A 87 -0.83 0.76 -4.34
N TYR A 88 -0.41 -0.01 -5.34
CA TYR A 88 -1.32 -0.74 -6.22
C TYR A 88 -1.88 -1.98 -5.52
N PRO A 89 -3.07 -2.47 -5.89
CA PRO A 89 -3.70 -3.63 -5.24
C PRO A 89 -2.82 -4.88 -5.19
N LYS A 90 -1.98 -5.12 -6.21
CA LYS A 90 -1.05 -6.26 -6.22
C LYS A 90 -0.02 -6.19 -5.08
N ASP A 91 0.47 -4.98 -4.80
CA ASP A 91 1.50 -4.73 -3.80
C ASP A 91 0.87 -4.71 -2.41
N ALA A 92 -0.31 -4.10 -2.27
CA ALA A 92 -1.10 -4.16 -1.04
C ALA A 92 -1.43 -5.61 -0.65
N ALA A 93 -1.86 -6.45 -1.61
CA ALA A 93 -2.15 -7.87 -1.36
C ALA A 93 -0.90 -8.63 -0.86
N GLN A 94 0.26 -8.37 -1.48
CA GLN A 94 1.52 -8.98 -1.06
C GLN A 94 1.96 -8.46 0.31
N ILE A 95 1.84 -7.16 0.59
CA ILE A 95 2.12 -6.57 1.90
C ILE A 95 1.27 -7.27 2.95
N LEU A 96 -0.07 -7.29 2.79
CA LEU A 96 -0.98 -7.92 3.76
C LEU A 96 -0.58 -9.37 4.06
N MET A 97 -0.28 -10.16 3.02
CA MET A 97 0.03 -11.58 3.16
C MET A 97 1.43 -11.80 3.74
N TRP A 98 2.45 -11.10 3.25
CA TRP A 98 3.84 -11.37 3.61
C TRP A 98 4.26 -10.70 4.91
N THR A 99 3.56 -9.65 5.32
CA THR A 99 3.68 -9.12 6.67
C THR A 99 2.71 -9.78 7.63
N ASP A 100 1.86 -10.70 7.20
CA ASP A 100 0.93 -11.40 8.09
C ASP A 100 0.10 -10.40 8.90
N ILE A 101 -0.63 -9.52 8.21
CA ILE A 101 -1.60 -8.61 8.86
C ILE A 101 -2.80 -9.44 9.29
N PHE A 102 -3.11 -9.42 10.59
CA PHE A 102 -4.14 -10.26 11.21
C PHE A 102 -5.20 -9.42 11.95
N PRO A 103 -6.43 -9.94 12.15
CA PRO A 103 -7.45 -9.28 12.96
C PRO A 103 -6.96 -8.97 14.38
N GLY A 104 -7.12 -7.73 14.84
CA GLY A 104 -6.65 -7.28 16.15
C GLY A 104 -5.19 -6.81 16.20
N ALA A 105 -4.45 -6.85 15.08
CA ALA A 105 -3.06 -6.39 15.06
C ALA A 105 -2.92 -4.89 15.35
N ARG A 106 -1.83 -4.51 16.01
CA ARG A 106 -1.35 -3.13 16.13
C ARG A 106 -0.35 -2.86 15.01
N VAL A 107 -0.80 -2.09 14.02
CA VAL A 107 -0.07 -1.81 12.80
C VAL A 107 0.36 -0.36 12.79
N LEU A 108 1.62 -0.14 12.42
CA LEU A 108 2.15 1.18 12.10
C LEU A 108 2.28 1.33 10.58
N GLU A 109 1.82 2.44 10.03
CA GLU A 109 2.06 2.83 8.65
C GLU A 109 2.67 4.24 8.64
N ALA A 110 3.66 4.49 7.80
CA ALA A 110 4.14 5.85 7.56
C ALA A 110 4.41 6.11 6.08
N GLY A 111 3.95 7.27 5.62
CA GLY A 111 3.74 7.56 4.21
C GLY A 111 2.34 7.15 3.75
N VAL A 112 1.33 7.80 4.31
CA VAL A 112 -0.09 7.46 4.09
C VAL A 112 -0.52 7.77 2.65
N GLY A 113 0.04 8.83 2.06
CA GLY A 113 -0.24 9.24 0.70
C GLY A 113 -1.73 9.56 0.51
N SER A 114 -2.44 8.73 -0.27
CA SER A 114 -3.89 8.90 -0.50
C SER A 114 -4.77 7.94 0.31
N GLY A 115 -4.20 7.15 1.23
CA GLY A 115 -4.93 6.22 2.10
C GLY A 115 -5.27 4.87 1.45
N ALA A 116 -4.68 4.54 0.30
CA ALA A 116 -4.96 3.31 -0.43
C ALA A 116 -4.56 2.05 0.36
N LEU A 117 -3.35 2.02 0.92
CA LEU A 117 -2.91 0.92 1.77
C LEU A 117 -3.64 0.93 3.11
N SER A 118 -3.88 2.10 3.70
CA SER A 118 -4.63 2.26 4.95
C SER A 118 -6.01 1.57 4.87
N LEU A 119 -6.75 1.69 3.76
CA LEU A 119 -8.00 0.95 3.55
C LEU A 119 -7.84 -0.57 3.66
N ALA A 120 -6.79 -1.11 3.02
CA ALA A 120 -6.51 -2.54 3.03
C ALA A 120 -6.10 -3.02 4.42
N LEU A 121 -5.31 -2.23 5.15
CA LEU A 121 -4.90 -2.49 6.53
C LEU A 121 -6.09 -2.47 7.49
N LEU A 122 -6.90 -1.41 7.48
CA LEU A 122 -8.09 -1.26 8.34
C LEU A 122 -9.07 -2.42 8.16
N ARG A 123 -9.31 -2.82 6.91
CA ARG A 123 -10.16 -3.99 6.62
C ARG A 123 -9.57 -5.28 7.20
N ALA A 124 -8.26 -5.48 7.11
CA ALA A 124 -7.61 -6.72 7.55
C ALA A 124 -7.54 -6.82 9.08
N ILE A 125 -7.26 -5.72 9.78
CA ILE A 125 -7.16 -5.71 11.25
C ILE A 125 -8.52 -5.67 11.95
N GLY A 126 -9.56 -5.15 11.28
CA GLY A 126 -10.90 -5.06 11.82
C GLY A 126 -11.06 -4.03 12.96
N PRO A 127 -12.24 -3.97 13.60
CA PRO A 127 -12.56 -2.96 14.63
C PRO A 127 -11.71 -3.07 15.91
N GLU A 128 -11.19 -4.26 16.22
CA GLU A 128 -10.43 -4.52 17.44
C GLU A 128 -8.92 -4.30 17.25
N GLY A 129 -8.48 -4.12 16.01
CA GLY A 129 -7.09 -3.76 15.70
C GLY A 129 -6.80 -2.28 15.94
N ARG A 130 -5.57 -1.88 15.62
CA ARG A 130 -5.13 -0.49 15.64
C ARG A 130 -4.24 -0.21 14.45
N LEU A 131 -4.50 0.89 13.75
CA LEU A 131 -3.65 1.41 12.70
C LEU A 131 -3.22 2.83 13.08
N HIS A 132 -1.93 2.97 13.39
CA HIS A 132 -1.27 4.25 13.60
C HIS A 132 -0.60 4.68 12.30
N SER A 133 -1.16 5.69 11.65
CA SER A 133 -0.72 6.21 10.36
C SER A 133 -0.04 7.56 10.52
N TYR A 134 1.18 7.71 10.01
CA TYR A 134 1.96 8.95 10.09
C TYR A 134 2.19 9.57 8.70
N GLU A 135 1.80 10.83 8.53
CA GLU A 135 2.02 11.60 7.29
C GLU A 135 2.56 13.00 7.62
N ARG A 136 3.72 13.37 7.06
CA ARG A 136 4.36 14.65 7.34
C ARG A 136 3.59 15.84 6.76
N ARG A 137 2.85 15.65 5.66
CA ARG A 137 2.20 16.73 4.93
C ARG A 137 0.69 16.75 5.20
N GLN A 138 0.22 17.81 5.85
CA GLN A 138 -1.21 18.02 6.15
C GLN A 138 -2.12 17.78 4.94
N GLN A 139 -1.78 18.33 3.78
CA GLN A 139 -2.56 18.13 2.54
C GLN A 139 -2.77 16.65 2.17
N PHE A 140 -1.79 15.79 2.43
CA PHE A 140 -1.88 14.37 2.11
C PHE A 140 -2.65 13.62 3.18
N ALA A 141 -2.49 14.01 4.44
CA ALA A 141 -3.31 13.52 5.53
C ALA A 141 -4.81 13.82 5.29
N ASP A 142 -5.15 15.03 4.87
CA ASP A 142 -6.53 15.44 4.56
C ASP A 142 -7.12 14.62 3.40
N VAL A 143 -6.34 14.41 2.34
CA VAL A 143 -6.75 13.58 1.19
C VAL A 143 -6.96 12.12 1.62
N ALA A 144 -6.03 11.57 2.41
CA ALA A 144 -6.15 10.22 2.94
C ALA A 144 -7.39 10.05 3.83
N ALA A 145 -7.60 10.93 4.80
CA ALA A 145 -8.77 10.93 5.68
C ALA A 145 -10.06 10.93 4.87
N LYS A 146 -10.19 11.88 3.95
CA LYS A 146 -11.35 11.98 3.06
C LYS A 146 -11.57 10.71 2.24
N ASN A 147 -10.52 10.15 1.65
CA ASN A 147 -10.63 8.95 0.82
C ASN A 147 -11.04 7.72 1.64
N VAL A 148 -10.42 7.53 2.81
CA VAL A 148 -10.72 6.43 3.72
C VAL A 148 -12.17 6.53 4.21
N GLU A 149 -12.57 7.67 4.75
CA GLU A 149 -13.93 7.90 5.24
C GLU A 149 -14.97 7.77 4.12
N THR A 150 -14.68 8.28 2.93
CA THR A 150 -15.60 8.18 1.78
C THR A 150 -15.85 6.73 1.38
N PHE A 151 -14.82 5.88 1.46
CA PHE A 151 -14.98 4.47 1.13
C PHE A 151 -15.65 3.68 2.25
N ILE A 152 -15.25 3.93 3.50
CA ILE A 152 -15.78 3.21 4.67
C ILE A 152 -17.22 3.64 5.00
N GLY A 153 -17.57 4.90 4.70
CA GLY A 153 -18.85 5.52 5.07
C GLY A 153 -18.79 6.29 6.39
N GLY A 154 -17.61 6.62 6.89
CA GLY A 154 -17.37 7.35 8.14
C GLY A 154 -15.98 7.10 8.73
N GLU A 155 -15.74 7.63 9.93
CA GLU A 155 -14.51 7.39 10.69
C GLU A 155 -14.39 5.90 11.08
N HIS A 156 -13.16 5.38 11.04
CA HIS A 156 -12.88 4.01 11.47
C HIS A 156 -12.27 4.02 12.89
N PRO A 157 -12.85 3.32 13.87
CA PRO A 157 -12.42 3.42 15.27
C PRO A 157 -11.01 2.88 15.53
N ALA A 158 -10.53 1.97 14.68
CA ALA A 158 -9.16 1.45 14.75
C ALA A 158 -8.11 2.40 14.14
N TRP A 159 -8.50 3.51 13.51
CA TRP A 159 -7.56 4.35 12.78
C TRP A 159 -7.19 5.61 13.55
N THR A 160 -5.89 5.87 13.67
CA THR A 160 -5.36 7.13 14.17
C THR A 160 -4.40 7.68 13.12
N LEU A 161 -4.71 8.87 12.59
CA LEU A 161 -3.90 9.57 11.60
C LEU A 161 -3.19 10.76 12.27
N THR A 162 -1.87 10.68 12.35
CA THR A 162 -1.02 11.70 12.96
C THR A 162 -0.29 12.48 11.88
N VAL A 163 -0.48 13.80 11.87
CA VAL A 163 0.26 14.70 10.99
C VAL A 163 1.57 15.08 11.66
N GLY A 164 2.67 14.57 11.15
CA GLY A 164 3.99 14.79 11.75
C GLY A 164 5.05 13.85 11.22
N ASP A 165 6.28 14.07 11.68
CA ASP A 165 7.36 13.12 11.46
C ASP A 165 7.16 11.85 12.30
N LEU A 166 7.38 10.68 11.69
CA LEU A 166 7.24 9.40 12.39
C LEU A 166 8.19 9.31 13.59
N VAL A 167 9.48 9.65 13.43
CA VAL A 167 10.48 9.48 14.49
C VAL A 167 10.17 10.38 15.68
N GLU A 168 9.65 11.58 15.43
CA GLU A 168 9.27 12.53 16.48
C GLU A 168 7.93 12.20 17.16
N ALA A 169 6.95 11.71 16.40
CA ALA A 169 5.57 11.55 16.87
C ALA A 169 5.19 10.11 17.26
N ILE A 170 6.07 9.14 17.04
CA ILE A 170 5.78 7.73 17.33
C ILE A 170 5.42 7.51 18.81
N GLU A 171 4.29 6.87 19.04
CA GLU A 171 3.78 6.62 20.40
C GLU A 171 4.53 5.46 21.07
N ASP A 172 4.47 5.42 22.41
CA ASP A 172 5.00 4.31 23.22
C ASP A 172 3.97 3.16 23.33
N GLU A 173 3.47 2.70 22.18
CA GLU A 173 2.62 1.51 22.08
C GLU A 173 3.38 0.39 21.35
N PRO A 174 3.33 -0.88 21.83
CA PRO A 174 4.01 -1.96 21.14
C PRO A 174 3.39 -2.25 19.77
N ILE A 175 4.25 -2.46 18.77
CA ILE A 175 3.87 -2.63 17.36
C ILE A 175 4.01 -4.10 16.96
N ASP A 176 2.97 -4.67 16.36
CA ASP A 176 3.01 -6.04 15.82
C ASP A 176 3.57 -6.05 14.39
N ARG A 177 3.18 -5.06 13.57
CA ARG A 177 3.53 -4.95 12.15
C ARG A 177 3.78 -3.50 11.76
N ALA A 178 4.75 -3.24 10.90
CA ALA A 178 5.03 -1.89 10.40
C ALA A 178 5.24 -1.87 8.89
N ILE A 179 4.71 -0.85 8.22
CA ILE A 179 4.88 -0.60 6.79
C ILE A 179 5.38 0.82 6.59
N LEU A 180 6.51 0.97 5.89
CA LEU A 180 7.09 2.26 5.55
C LEU A 180 7.08 2.44 4.03
N ASP A 181 6.26 3.37 3.53
CA ASP A 181 6.19 3.78 2.11
C ASP A 181 6.63 5.23 1.98
N MET A 182 7.94 5.45 1.96
CA MET A 182 8.50 6.80 1.96
C MET A 182 9.86 6.84 1.26
N LEU A 183 10.37 8.05 1.04
CA LEU A 183 11.63 8.24 0.31
C LEU A 183 12.86 7.71 1.07
N ALA A 184 12.83 7.77 2.40
CA ALA A 184 13.97 7.45 3.27
C ALA A 184 13.58 6.57 4.47
N PRO A 185 13.01 5.38 4.26
CA PRO A 185 12.49 4.54 5.35
C PRO A 185 13.59 4.07 6.31
N TRP A 186 14.86 4.05 5.86
CA TRP A 186 16.02 3.72 6.70
C TRP A 186 16.21 4.66 7.89
N GLU A 187 15.69 5.89 7.84
CA GLU A 187 15.76 6.86 8.95
C GLU A 187 14.80 6.51 10.10
N CYS A 188 13.82 5.64 9.84
CA CYS A 188 12.78 5.27 10.79
C CYS A 188 12.96 3.87 11.37
N ILE A 189 13.90 3.07 10.85
CA ILE A 189 14.06 1.66 11.24
C ILE A 189 14.33 1.52 12.74
N ASP A 190 15.22 2.35 13.30
CA ASP A 190 15.59 2.28 14.71
C ASP A 190 14.40 2.64 15.61
N ALA A 191 13.71 3.76 15.31
CA ALA A 191 12.54 4.19 16.06
C ALA A 191 11.42 3.14 16.07
N VAL A 192 11.16 2.49 14.93
CA VAL A 192 10.18 1.39 14.83
C VAL A 192 10.68 0.15 15.59
N ALA A 193 11.97 -0.18 15.52
CA ALA A 193 12.54 -1.37 16.16
C ALA A 193 12.45 -1.33 17.69
N GLU A 194 12.48 -0.14 18.29
CA GLU A 194 12.34 0.09 19.73
C GLU A 194 10.95 -0.26 20.25
N ARG A 195 9.89 -0.04 19.46
CA ARG A 195 8.50 -0.34 19.85
C ARG A 195 7.98 -1.66 19.27
N MET A 196 8.64 -2.23 18.28
CA MET A 196 8.21 -3.48 17.66
C MET A 196 8.43 -4.68 18.58
N VAL A 197 7.40 -5.51 18.75
CA VAL A 197 7.48 -6.74 19.54
C VAL A 197 8.45 -7.75 18.92
N ALA A 198 9.04 -8.61 19.74
CA ALA A 198 9.83 -9.74 19.26
C ALA A 198 8.99 -10.61 18.32
N GLY A 199 9.52 -10.91 17.13
CA GLY A 199 8.83 -11.66 16.09
C GLY A 199 7.92 -10.81 15.18
N GLY A 200 7.70 -9.53 15.50
CA GLY A 200 7.00 -8.56 14.65
C GLY A 200 7.67 -8.37 13.29
N VAL A 201 6.94 -7.78 12.32
CA VAL A 201 7.40 -7.67 10.93
C VAL A 201 7.45 -6.21 10.50
N LEU A 202 8.60 -5.79 9.95
CA LEU A 202 8.76 -4.50 9.28
C LEU A 202 8.95 -4.71 7.78
N THR A 203 8.18 -3.97 7.00
CA THR A 203 8.31 -3.91 5.54
C THR A 203 8.54 -2.48 5.07
N CYS A 204 9.55 -2.29 4.23
CA CYS A 204 9.75 -1.04 3.50
C CYS A 204 9.37 -1.24 2.04
N TYR A 205 8.50 -0.37 1.52
CA TYR A 205 8.19 -0.27 0.09
C TYR A 205 9.00 0.87 -0.52
N VAL A 206 9.79 0.58 -1.55
CA VAL A 206 10.70 1.56 -2.17
C VAL A 206 10.72 1.45 -3.68
N ALA A 207 10.82 2.58 -4.38
CA ALA A 207 10.72 2.61 -5.84
C ALA A 207 12.00 2.16 -6.55
N THR A 208 13.18 2.48 -5.99
CA THR A 208 14.46 2.25 -6.68
C THR A 208 15.29 1.13 -6.06
N ALA A 209 16.11 0.47 -6.88
CA ALA A 209 17.05 -0.55 -6.42
C ALA A 209 18.12 0.03 -5.46
N THR A 210 18.47 1.31 -5.59
CA THR A 210 19.39 1.99 -4.67
C THR A 210 18.78 2.20 -3.29
N GLN A 211 17.49 2.58 -3.22
CA GLN A 211 16.75 2.62 -1.97
C GLN A 211 16.64 1.21 -1.35
N LEU A 212 16.32 0.20 -2.17
CA LEU A 212 16.24 -1.20 -1.72
C LEU A 212 17.57 -1.67 -1.09
N GLY A 213 18.69 -1.41 -1.76
CA GLY A 213 20.02 -1.73 -1.26
C GLY A 213 20.31 -1.05 0.08
N ARG A 214 20.02 0.26 0.18
CA ARG A 214 20.21 1.02 1.42
C ARG A 214 19.37 0.48 2.57
N VAL A 215 18.09 0.17 2.36
CA VAL A 215 17.24 -0.45 3.37
C VAL A 215 17.78 -1.81 3.82
N ALA A 216 18.19 -2.65 2.88
CA ALA A 216 18.73 -3.97 3.19
C ALA A 216 19.99 -3.87 4.06
N ASP A 217 20.88 -2.93 3.73
CA ASP A 217 22.09 -2.70 4.50
C ASP A 217 21.79 -2.07 5.87
N THR A 218 20.78 -1.19 5.99
CA THR A 218 20.34 -0.68 7.29
C THR A 218 19.85 -1.81 8.19
N PHE A 219 19.03 -2.74 7.69
CA PHE A 219 18.61 -3.90 8.46
C PHE A 219 19.79 -4.73 8.96
N ARG A 220 20.79 -4.97 8.10
CA ARG A 220 21.99 -5.75 8.43
C ARG A 220 22.90 -5.05 9.44
N ALA A 221 23.05 -3.73 9.30
CA ALA A 221 23.82 -2.90 10.22
C ALA A 221 23.14 -2.83 11.60
N HIS A 222 21.84 -2.53 11.65
CA HIS A 222 21.05 -2.51 12.88
C HIS A 222 21.08 -3.87 13.60
N GLY A 223 20.88 -4.95 12.85
CA GLY A 223 21.19 -6.29 13.34
C GLY A 223 20.20 -6.91 14.32
N GLY A 224 19.22 -6.12 14.79
CA GLY A 224 18.05 -6.56 15.56
C GLY A 224 16.90 -7.11 14.70
N PHE A 225 17.11 -7.30 13.40
CA PHE A 225 16.17 -7.91 12.47
C PHE A 225 16.80 -9.10 11.76
N THR A 226 15.99 -10.04 11.28
CA THR A 226 16.45 -11.12 10.40
C THR A 226 17.07 -10.58 9.11
N GLU A 227 17.82 -11.42 8.39
CA GLU A 227 18.22 -11.10 7.01
C GLU A 227 16.98 -10.68 6.19
N PRO A 228 16.98 -9.51 5.55
CA PRO A 228 15.79 -9.01 4.86
C PRO A 228 15.51 -9.83 3.61
N HIS A 229 14.24 -10.15 3.40
CA HIS A 229 13.73 -10.70 2.16
C HIS A 229 13.41 -9.56 1.19
N LEU A 230 14.05 -9.56 0.03
CA LEU A 230 13.92 -8.51 -0.99
C LEU A 230 13.18 -9.07 -2.20
N THR A 231 12.13 -8.39 -2.66
CA THR A 231 11.27 -8.91 -3.73
C THR A 231 10.63 -7.77 -4.54
N GLU A 232 10.15 -8.11 -5.73
CA GLU A 232 9.19 -7.34 -6.52
C GLU A 232 8.20 -8.32 -7.17
N THR A 233 7.02 -7.82 -7.55
CA THR A 233 5.99 -8.65 -8.20
C THR A 233 5.48 -7.99 -9.48
N THR A 234 5.51 -8.75 -10.57
CA THR A 234 4.95 -8.36 -11.87
C THR A 234 3.60 -9.04 -12.09
N VAL A 235 2.61 -8.28 -12.57
CA VAL A 235 1.29 -8.79 -12.98
C VAL A 235 1.10 -8.47 -14.47
N ARG A 236 0.61 -9.43 -15.24
CA ARG A 236 0.40 -9.29 -16.69
C ARG A 236 -0.99 -9.77 -17.07
N ASP A 237 -1.77 -8.86 -17.64
CA ASP A 237 -3.11 -9.16 -18.15
C ASP A 237 -3.02 -10.03 -19.42
N TRP A 238 -4.13 -10.69 -19.75
CA TRP A 238 -4.27 -11.52 -20.93
C TRP A 238 -5.41 -11.01 -21.82
N HIS A 239 -5.20 -11.07 -23.12
CA HIS A 239 -6.28 -11.01 -24.10
C HIS A 239 -6.72 -12.45 -24.40
N ALA A 240 -8.01 -12.73 -24.21
CA ALA A 240 -8.57 -14.06 -24.41
C ALA A 240 -9.92 -13.93 -25.14
N GLU A 241 -9.87 -13.87 -26.47
CA GLU A 241 -11.05 -13.78 -27.33
C GLU A 241 -10.95 -14.81 -28.47
N GLY A 242 -11.83 -15.81 -28.47
CA GLY A 242 -11.80 -16.90 -29.45
C GLY A 242 -10.43 -17.60 -29.48
N LEU A 243 -9.79 -17.63 -30.65
CA LEU A 243 -8.43 -18.19 -30.82
C LEU A 243 -7.31 -17.20 -30.46
N ALA A 244 -7.63 -15.92 -30.25
CA ALA A 244 -6.66 -14.90 -29.87
C ALA A 244 -6.45 -14.92 -28.34
N ILE A 245 -5.73 -15.95 -27.87
CA ILE A 245 -5.35 -16.11 -26.46
C ILE A 245 -3.85 -15.82 -26.33
N ARG A 246 -3.52 -14.71 -25.68
CA ARG A 246 -2.14 -14.26 -25.52
C ARG A 246 -2.03 -13.24 -24.40
N PRO A 247 -0.82 -12.99 -23.88
CA PRO A 247 -0.63 -11.89 -22.96
C PRO A 247 -1.00 -10.54 -23.60
N GLY A 248 -1.50 -9.63 -22.76
CA GLY A 248 -1.80 -8.25 -23.13
C GLY A 248 -0.54 -7.52 -23.61
N HIS A 249 -0.76 -6.51 -24.45
CA HIS A 249 0.32 -5.66 -24.97
C HIS A 249 0.83 -4.65 -23.93
N GLY A 250 -0.06 -4.17 -23.04
CA GLY A 250 0.29 -3.27 -21.95
C GLY A 250 0.63 -4.03 -20.68
N THR A 251 1.66 -3.59 -19.97
CA THR A 251 1.96 -4.02 -18.60
C THR A 251 2.39 -2.81 -17.80
N SER A 252 2.03 -2.76 -16.51
CA SER A 252 2.79 -1.92 -15.58
C SER A 252 4.16 -2.57 -15.43
N GLY A 253 5.22 -1.85 -15.85
CA GLY A 253 6.57 -2.41 -15.89
C GLY A 253 7.17 -2.61 -14.49
N HIS A 254 6.96 -1.64 -13.60
CA HIS A 254 7.47 -1.63 -12.23
C HIS A 254 6.60 -0.72 -11.36
N THR A 255 6.47 -1.05 -10.08
CA THR A 255 5.83 -0.18 -9.08
C THR A 255 6.78 0.12 -7.93
N GLY A 256 7.35 -0.92 -7.34
CA GLY A 256 8.29 -0.82 -6.24
C GLY A 256 8.77 -2.19 -5.78
N PHE A 257 9.77 -2.17 -4.92
CA PHE A 257 10.33 -3.32 -4.23
C PHE A 257 9.82 -3.38 -2.80
N LEU A 258 9.75 -4.58 -2.25
CA LEU A 258 9.52 -4.82 -0.83
C LEU A 258 10.80 -5.35 -0.18
N ALA A 259 11.19 -4.75 0.93
CA ALA A 259 12.20 -5.27 1.85
C ALA A 259 11.53 -5.63 3.18
N ILE A 260 11.51 -6.91 3.52
CA ILE A 260 10.76 -7.45 4.66
C ILE A 260 11.72 -8.11 5.65
N ALA A 261 11.63 -7.75 6.92
CA ALA A 261 12.42 -8.40 7.97
C ALA A 261 11.62 -8.58 9.26
N ARG A 262 11.95 -9.61 10.04
CA ARG A 262 11.32 -9.88 11.34
C ARG A 262 12.20 -9.39 12.48
N ARG A 263 11.58 -8.76 13.48
CA ARG A 263 12.23 -8.27 14.69
C ARG A 263 12.71 -9.44 15.55
N LEU A 264 13.97 -9.40 15.95
CA LEU A 264 14.54 -10.35 16.92
C LEU A 264 14.16 -9.96 18.35
N ALA A 265 14.31 -10.88 19.30
CA ALA A 265 14.13 -10.54 20.71
C ALA A 265 15.18 -9.50 21.18
N PRO A 266 14.87 -8.70 22.22
CA PRO A 266 15.84 -7.77 22.81
C PRO A 266 17.18 -8.47 23.14
N GLY A 267 18.29 -7.81 22.80
CA GLY A 267 19.65 -8.35 22.99
C GLY A 267 20.08 -9.45 22.01
N GLN A 268 19.18 -9.95 21.16
CA GLN A 268 19.52 -10.94 20.14
C GLN A 268 20.01 -10.28 18.85
N LEU A 269 21.05 -10.88 18.27
CA LEU A 269 21.64 -10.43 17.01
C LEU A 269 21.41 -11.47 15.93
N ALA A 270 21.10 -10.99 14.73
CA ALA A 270 20.92 -11.87 13.58
C ALA A 270 22.20 -12.65 13.28
N PRO A 271 22.12 -13.98 13.07
CA PRO A 271 23.23 -14.72 12.51
C PRO A 271 23.59 -14.13 11.15
N MET A 272 24.83 -13.65 11.02
CA MET A 272 25.27 -13.03 9.78
C MET A 272 25.52 -14.11 8.73
N ARG A 273 24.95 -13.94 7.54
CA ARG A 273 25.26 -14.84 6.42
C ARG A 273 26.74 -14.72 6.07
N LYS A 274 27.45 -15.86 6.06
CA LYS A 274 28.82 -15.95 5.56
C LYS A 274 28.80 -15.83 4.03
N ARG A 275 28.75 -14.61 3.52
CA ARG A 275 28.94 -14.30 2.10
C ARG A 275 30.06 -13.30 1.97
N ARG A 276 31.06 -13.61 1.15
CA ARG A 276 32.09 -12.63 0.78
C ARG A 276 31.44 -11.63 -0.18
N PRO A 277 31.43 -10.32 0.13
CA PRO A 277 30.95 -9.33 -0.82
C PRO A 277 31.75 -9.38 -2.12
N SER A 278 31.15 -8.93 -3.23
CA SER A 278 31.92 -8.70 -4.45
C SER A 278 33.00 -7.64 -4.22
N PRO A 279 34.17 -7.74 -4.89
CA PRO A 279 35.16 -6.67 -4.86
C PRO A 279 34.51 -5.31 -5.18
N GLY A 280 34.77 -4.30 -4.35
CA GLY A 280 34.21 -2.95 -4.51
C GLY A 280 32.81 -2.72 -3.93
N ALA A 281 32.11 -3.74 -3.43
CA ALA A 281 30.76 -3.57 -2.86
C ALA A 281 30.70 -2.55 -1.70
N TYR A 282 31.80 -2.41 -0.96
CA TYR A 282 31.95 -1.49 0.16
C TYR A 282 33.21 -0.61 0.00
N GLY A 283 33.48 -0.17 -1.24
CA GLY A 283 34.62 0.66 -1.63
C GLY A 283 34.66 2.04 -0.95
N PRO A 284 35.67 2.89 -1.29
CA PRO A 284 35.85 4.23 -0.71
C PRO A 284 34.65 5.17 -0.92
N ASP A 285 33.90 4.96 -1.98
CA ASP A 285 32.74 5.73 -2.41
C ASP A 285 31.41 5.24 -1.78
N TYR A 286 31.46 4.14 -1.03
CA TYR A 286 30.29 3.63 -0.30
C TYR A 286 30.04 4.42 0.98
N ASN A 287 28.95 5.20 0.97
CA ASN A 287 28.49 6.02 2.09
C ASN A 287 27.27 5.44 2.83
N GLY A 288 26.93 4.17 2.57
CA GLY A 288 25.80 3.50 3.18
C GLY A 288 26.11 2.90 4.56
N PRO A 289 25.08 2.39 5.26
CA PRO A 289 25.27 1.68 6.52
C PRO A 289 26.04 0.37 6.30
N ARG A 290 27.14 0.14 7.04
CA ARG A 290 27.96 -1.06 6.87
C ARG A 290 27.48 -2.19 7.78
N PRO A 291 27.22 -3.41 7.25
CA PRO A 291 26.95 -4.56 8.09
C PRO A 291 28.12 -4.89 9.02
N ARG A 292 27.81 -5.39 10.22
CA ARG A 292 28.77 -5.64 11.31
C ARG A 292 29.89 -6.63 10.99
N ASN A 293 29.72 -7.48 9.98
CA ASN A 293 30.73 -8.45 9.52
C ASN A 293 31.58 -7.95 8.34
N ILE A 294 31.45 -6.69 7.94
CA ILE A 294 32.26 -6.10 6.87
C ILE A 294 33.38 -5.30 7.53
N PRO A 295 34.65 -5.78 7.46
CA PRO A 295 35.80 -5.02 7.91
C PRO A 295 35.88 -3.63 7.26
N GLU A 296 36.31 -2.62 8.01
CA GLU A 296 36.55 -1.27 7.48
C GLU A 296 37.59 -1.26 6.35
N GLU A 297 38.55 -2.18 6.37
CA GLU A 297 39.69 -2.26 5.45
C GLU A 297 39.36 -2.72 4.01
N LEU A 298 38.16 -3.25 3.75
CA LEU A 298 37.74 -3.68 2.40
C LEU A 298 37.53 -2.52 1.41
N GLY A 299 37.68 -1.27 1.87
CA GLY A 299 37.69 -0.06 1.03
C GLY A 299 39.06 0.31 0.46
N GLY A 300 40.16 -0.35 0.85
CA GLY A 300 41.52 0.12 0.55
C GLY A 300 42.47 -0.95 0.02
N ALA A 301 42.13 -1.62 -1.07
CA ALA A 301 43.11 -2.40 -1.81
C ALA A 301 43.34 -1.76 -3.18
N THR A 302 44.17 -0.71 -3.21
CA THR A 302 44.96 -0.40 -4.40
C THR A 302 45.73 -1.66 -4.76
N ARG A 303 45.39 -2.27 -5.90
CA ARG A 303 46.27 -3.26 -6.52
C ARG A 303 47.55 -2.50 -6.88
N SER A 304 48.61 -2.68 -6.11
CA SER A 304 49.95 -2.40 -6.58
C SER A 304 50.24 -3.42 -7.68
N GLU A 305 50.21 -2.97 -8.93
CA GLU A 305 50.73 -3.73 -10.06
C GLU A 305 52.23 -3.98 -9.82
N SER A 306 52.63 -5.25 -9.88
CA SER A 306 54.01 -5.71 -9.95
C SER A 306 54.25 -6.33 -11.32
#